data_AF-A0A7V5N3E6-F1
#
_entry.id   AF-A0A7V5N3E6-F1
#
_cell.length_a   1.000
_cell.length_b   1.000
_cell.length_c   1.000
_cell.angle_alpha   90.00
_cell.angle_beta   90.00
_cell.angle_gamma   90.00
#
_symmetry.space_group_name_H-M   'P 1'
#
loop_
_entity.id
_entity.type
_entity.pdbx_description
1 polymer ?
#
loop_
_entity_poly.entity_id
_entity_poly.type
_entity_poly.pdbx_seq_one_letter_code
_entity_poly.pdbx_strand_id
1 'polypeptide(L)'
;HLNIYPEENAPLARLIAESGTVISEFDIHADAVPGRLISRNRIIAALADIVILAQIGEDKKGELYTARAAVDQCKPVYVYDPEDKYDSETLLNNLIIKIKGTTEIDEIIKYY
;
A
#
# COMPACT_ATOMS: atom_id res chain seq x y z
N HIS A 1 9.83 13.70 -21.01
CA HIS A 1 9.95 12.48 -20.18
C HIS A 1 8.83 12.47 -19.15
N LEU A 2 8.35 11.29 -18.73
CA LEU A 2 7.36 11.17 -17.65
C LEU A 2 7.96 11.66 -16.33
N ASN A 3 7.16 12.32 -15.49
CA ASN A 3 7.59 12.70 -14.15
C ASN A 3 7.49 11.50 -13.19
N ILE A 4 8.57 10.72 -13.07
CA ILE A 4 8.64 9.56 -12.16
C ILE A 4 9.22 10.01 -10.83
N TYR A 5 8.53 9.65 -9.74
CA TYR A 5 8.98 9.94 -8.38
C TYR A 5 9.00 8.67 -7.51
N PRO A 6 10.05 8.46 -6.71
CA PRO A 6 11.31 9.23 -6.74
C PRO A 6 12.07 8.98 -8.07
N GLU A 7 12.93 9.92 -8.48
CA GLU A 7 13.55 9.90 -9.82
C GLU A 7 14.41 8.63 -10.03
N GLU A 8 15.03 8.12 -8.96
CA GLU A 8 15.86 6.93 -9.00
C GLU A 8 15.07 5.67 -9.41
N ASN A 9 13.74 5.69 -9.29
CA ASN A 9 12.86 4.59 -9.72
C ASN A 9 12.47 4.67 -11.20
N ALA A 10 12.95 5.64 -11.98
CA ALA A 10 12.66 5.73 -13.41
C ALA A 10 13.03 4.44 -14.20
N PRO A 11 14.16 3.76 -13.94
CA PRO A 11 14.46 2.48 -14.58
C PRO A 11 13.45 1.38 -14.18
N LEU A 12 13.07 1.31 -12.91
CA LEU A 12 12.10 0.35 -12.40
C LEU A 12 10.71 0.56 -13.03
N ALA A 13 10.26 1.82 -13.14
CA ALA A 13 9.00 2.15 -13.78
C ALA A 13 8.95 1.70 -15.25
N ARG A 14 10.08 1.80 -15.98
CA ARG A 14 10.20 1.28 -17.35
C ARG A 14 10.10 -0.23 -17.38
N LEU A 15 10.83 -0.93 -16.49
CA LEU A 15 10.78 -2.39 -16.40
C LEU A 15 9.37 -2.90 -16.08
N ILE A 16 8.66 -2.24 -15.16
CA ILE A 16 7.26 -2.57 -14.85
C ILE A 16 6.38 -2.38 -16.10
N ALA A 17 6.61 -1.33 -16.90
CA ALA A 17 5.82 -1.07 -18.10
C ALA A 17 6.07 -2.08 -19.25
N GLU A 18 7.14 -2.88 -19.20
CA GLU A 18 7.42 -3.90 -20.22
C GLU A 18 6.43 -5.09 -20.16
N SER A 19 5.91 -5.42 -18.97
CA SER A 19 5.01 -6.57 -18.77
C SER A 19 3.83 -6.31 -17.83
N GLY A 20 3.73 -5.10 -17.27
CA GLY A 20 2.68 -4.65 -16.37
C GLY A 20 2.16 -3.27 -16.74
N THR A 21 1.82 -2.45 -15.75
CA THR A 21 1.26 -1.12 -16.01
C THR A 21 1.65 -0.13 -14.91
N VAL A 22 1.94 1.10 -15.31
CA VAL A 22 2.11 2.25 -14.42
C VAL A 22 0.92 3.18 -14.63
N ILE A 23 0.17 3.49 -13.56
CA ILE A 23 -1.08 4.26 -13.63
C ILE A 23 -0.91 5.57 -12.85
N SER A 24 -1.43 6.67 -13.41
CA SER A 24 -1.55 7.97 -12.75
C SER A 24 -2.90 8.59 -13.10
N GLU A 25 -3.51 9.28 -12.14
CA GLU A 25 -4.71 10.10 -12.35
C GLU A 25 -4.39 11.56 -12.70
N PHE A 26 -3.11 11.92 -12.62
CA PHE A 26 -2.62 13.27 -12.88
C PHE A 26 -1.98 13.37 -14.26
N ASP A 27 -1.90 14.60 -14.76
CA ASP A 27 -1.20 14.92 -16.01
C ASP A 27 0.23 14.37 -16.03
N ILE A 28 0.72 14.01 -17.22
CA ILE A 28 2.04 13.39 -17.45
C ILE A 28 3.23 14.24 -16.95
N HIS A 29 3.01 15.54 -16.70
CA HIS A 29 4.00 16.49 -16.17
C HIS A 29 3.69 16.98 -14.74
N ALA A 30 2.67 16.44 -14.09
CA ALA A 30 2.29 16.86 -12.76
C ALA A 30 3.38 16.53 -11.72
N ASP A 31 3.71 17.51 -10.85
CA ASP A 31 4.66 17.32 -9.75
C ASP A 31 4.21 16.29 -8.70
N ALA A 32 5.16 15.54 -8.15
CA ALA A 32 4.94 14.63 -7.02
C ALA A 32 4.93 15.39 -5.68
N VAL A 33 3.83 16.08 -5.39
CA VAL A 33 3.65 16.80 -4.11
C VAL A 33 3.03 15.88 -3.04
N PRO A 34 3.28 16.11 -1.73
CA PRO A 34 2.81 15.22 -0.66
C PRO A 34 1.32 14.87 -0.70
N GLY A 35 0.46 15.84 -1.00
CA GLY A 35 -0.99 15.60 -1.12
C GLY A 35 -1.34 14.62 -2.24
N ARG A 36 -0.63 14.67 -3.38
CA ARG A 36 -0.83 13.73 -4.49
C ARG A 36 -0.35 12.33 -4.14
N LEU A 37 0.80 12.23 -3.47
CA LEU A 37 1.34 10.96 -2.98
C LEU A 37 0.36 10.25 -2.04
N ILE A 38 -0.26 10.99 -1.10
CA ILE A 38 -1.29 10.45 -0.21
C ILE A 38 -2.56 10.08 -0.99
N SER A 39 -3.05 10.98 -1.86
CA SER A 39 -4.31 10.77 -2.58
C SER A 39 -4.30 9.51 -3.46
N ARG A 40 -3.15 9.20 -4.09
CA ARG A 40 -2.99 8.05 -4.99
C ARG A 40 -3.20 6.72 -4.26
N ASN A 41 -2.93 6.64 -2.95
CA ASN A 41 -3.04 5.39 -2.20
C ASN A 41 -4.44 4.77 -2.24
N ARG A 42 -5.50 5.58 -2.39
CA ARG A 42 -6.87 5.06 -2.58
C ARG A 42 -7.04 4.25 -3.87
N ILE A 43 -6.28 4.57 -4.92
CA ILE A 43 -6.28 3.84 -6.20
C ILE A 43 -5.57 2.50 -6.03
N ILE A 44 -4.46 2.47 -5.28
CA ILE A 44 -3.78 1.22 -4.92
C ILE A 44 -4.75 0.30 -4.19
N ALA A 45 -5.40 0.81 -3.14
CA ALA A 45 -6.42 0.05 -2.42
C ALA A 45 -7.56 -0.40 -3.33
N ALA A 46 -8.06 0.47 -4.21
CA ALA A 46 -9.16 0.15 -5.13
C ALA A 46 -8.83 -0.94 -6.15
N LEU A 47 -7.57 -1.09 -6.55
CA LEU A 47 -7.13 -2.12 -7.49
C LEU A 47 -6.79 -3.47 -6.84
N ALA A 48 -6.57 -3.51 -5.53
CA ALA A 48 -6.21 -4.73 -4.83
C ALA A 48 -7.44 -5.46 -4.26
N ASP A 49 -7.47 -6.79 -4.20
CA ASP A 49 -8.53 -7.51 -3.49
C ASP A 49 -8.36 -7.46 -1.97
N ILE A 50 -7.08 -7.44 -1.53
CA ILE A 50 -6.65 -7.32 -0.14
C ILE A 50 -5.45 -6.38 -0.03
N VAL A 51 -5.22 -5.79 1.14
CA VAL A 51 -4.02 -4.99 1.42
C VAL A 51 -3.21 -5.64 2.54
N ILE A 52 -1.91 -5.84 2.31
CA ILE A 52 -0.98 -6.37 3.31
C ILE A 52 0.08 -5.31 3.58
N LEU A 53 0.19 -4.87 4.82
CA LEU A 53 1.25 -3.99 5.31
C LEU A 53 2.43 -4.85 5.77
N ALA A 54 3.59 -4.65 5.15
CA ALA A 54 4.82 -5.30 5.60
C ALA A 54 5.40 -4.64 6.86
N GLN A 55 5.17 -3.34 7.02
CA GLN A 55 5.59 -2.57 8.19
C GLN A 55 4.65 -1.38 8.42
N ILE A 56 4.64 -0.86 9.64
CA ILE A 56 4.00 0.42 10.00
C ILE A 56 5.10 1.34 10.55
N GLY A 57 5.21 2.54 10.00
CA GLY A 57 6.19 3.54 10.43
C GLY A 57 5.88 4.06 11.84
N GLU A 58 6.92 4.44 12.57
CA GLU A 58 6.76 5.03 13.91
C GLU A 58 6.24 6.47 13.82
N ASP A 59 6.97 7.34 13.11
CA ASP A 59 6.64 8.78 12.99
C ASP A 59 5.75 9.10 11.78
N LYS A 60 6.06 8.50 10.63
CA LYS A 60 5.39 8.76 9.35
C LYS A 60 4.61 7.54 8.91
N LYS A 61 3.34 7.50 9.31
CA LYS A 61 2.41 6.39 9.07
C LYS A 61 1.73 6.48 7.70
N GLY A 62 2.53 6.60 6.63
CA GLY A 62 2.03 6.82 5.26
C GLY A 62 1.18 5.66 4.74
N GLU A 63 1.54 4.45 5.12
CA GLU A 63 0.84 3.21 4.83
C GLU A 63 -0.55 3.12 5.48
N LEU A 64 -0.78 3.80 6.62
CA LEU A 64 -2.11 3.82 7.25
C LEU A 64 -3.13 4.57 6.40
N TYR A 65 -2.71 5.52 5.55
CA TYR A 65 -3.63 6.12 4.58
C TYR A 65 -4.13 5.08 3.56
N THR A 66 -3.28 4.15 3.14
CA THR A 66 -3.68 3.03 2.26
C THR A 66 -4.60 2.07 2.99
N ALA A 67 -4.26 1.70 4.23
CA ALA A 67 -5.10 0.85 5.07
C ALA A 67 -6.50 1.44 5.27
N ARG A 68 -6.58 2.74 5.61
CA ARG A 68 -7.84 3.44 5.77
C ARG A 68 -8.65 3.46 4.48
N ALA A 69 -8.02 3.75 3.35
CA ALA A 69 -8.69 3.73 2.06
C ALA A 69 -9.23 2.33 1.69
N ALA A 70 -8.51 1.27 2.01
CA ALA A 70 -8.97 -0.11 1.81
C ALA A 70 -10.19 -0.43 2.68
N VAL A 71 -10.14 -0.07 3.96
CA VAL A 71 -11.28 -0.21 4.89
C VAL A 71 -12.50 0.55 4.40
N ASP A 72 -12.34 1.81 3.99
CA ASP A 72 -13.43 2.64 3.46
C ASP A 72 -14.03 2.05 2.17
N GLN A 73 -13.27 1.22 1.46
CA GLN A 73 -13.69 0.47 0.27
C GLN A 73 -14.12 -0.96 0.56
N CYS A 74 -14.33 -1.31 1.84
CA CYS A 74 -14.73 -2.63 2.31
C CYS A 74 -13.75 -3.76 1.96
N LYS A 75 -12.44 -3.47 1.97
CA LYS A 75 -11.39 -4.44 1.64
C LYS A 75 -10.63 -4.89 2.90
N PRO A 76 -10.31 -6.18 3.03
CA PRO A 76 -9.51 -6.68 4.15
C PRO A 76 -8.11 -6.05 4.19
N VAL A 77 -7.66 -5.73 5.40
CA VAL A 77 -6.32 -5.21 5.64
C VAL A 77 -5.59 -6.06 6.66
N TYR A 78 -4.37 -6.47 6.32
CA TYR A 78 -3.50 -7.26 7.18
C TYR A 78 -2.19 -6.53 7.46
N VAL A 79 -1.55 -6.86 8.58
CA VAL A 79 -0.17 -6.47 8.86
C VAL A 79 0.66 -7.69 9.23
N TYR A 80 1.80 -7.84 8.57
CA TYR A 80 2.80 -8.84 8.94
C TYR A 80 3.58 -8.36 10.16
N ASP A 81 3.36 -9.02 11.31
CA ASP A 81 3.96 -8.65 12.59
C ASP A 81 4.36 -9.90 13.39
N PRO A 82 5.41 -10.62 12.95
CA PRO A 82 5.90 -11.83 13.60
C PRO A 82 6.46 -11.57 15.01
N GLU A 83 6.91 -10.34 15.27
CA GLU A 83 7.58 -9.95 16.51
C GLU A 83 6.66 -9.20 17.49
N ASP A 84 5.36 -9.09 17.18
CA ASP A 84 4.35 -8.44 18.02
C ASP A 84 4.69 -6.98 18.36
N LYS A 85 5.24 -6.26 17.38
CA LYS A 85 5.77 -4.89 17.53
C LYS A 85 4.68 -3.83 17.56
N TYR A 86 3.55 -4.07 16.90
CA TYR A 86 2.53 -3.04 16.74
C TYR A 86 1.49 -3.08 17.86
N ASP A 87 1.19 -1.91 18.41
CA ASP A 87 0.21 -1.77 19.47
C ASP A 87 -1.20 -2.13 18.98
N SER A 88 -1.95 -2.84 19.81
CA SER A 88 -3.28 -3.35 19.42
C SER A 88 -4.31 -2.24 19.19
N GLU A 89 -4.11 -1.07 19.79
CA GLU A 89 -5.00 0.08 19.61
C GLU A 89 -4.87 0.68 18.19
N THR A 90 -3.65 0.87 17.69
CA THR A 90 -3.38 1.28 16.30
C THR A 90 -4.03 0.30 15.33
N LEU A 91 -3.86 -1.01 15.55
CA LEU A 91 -4.44 -2.02 14.66
C LEU A 91 -5.97 -1.99 14.69
N LEU A 92 -6.58 -1.95 15.89
CA LEU A 92 -8.03 -1.93 16.05
C LEU A 92 -8.67 -0.66 15.44
N ASN A 93 -8.09 0.51 15.71
CA ASN A 93 -8.60 1.80 15.20
C ASN A 93 -8.58 1.89 13.67
N ASN A 94 -7.73 1.07 13.02
CA ASN A 94 -7.61 1.00 11.57
C ASN A 94 -8.18 -0.30 10.98
N LEU A 95 -8.84 -1.14 11.78
CA LEU A 95 -9.40 -2.43 11.36
C LEU A 95 -8.37 -3.34 10.65
N ILE A 96 -7.13 -3.34 11.16
CA ILE A 96 -6.02 -4.12 10.60
C ILE A 96 -5.91 -5.45 11.36
N ILE A 97 -5.88 -6.54 10.61
CA ILE A 97 -5.72 -7.90 11.14
C ILE A 97 -4.22 -8.25 11.18
N LYS A 98 -3.74 -8.65 12.35
CA LYS A 98 -2.36 -9.10 12.51
C LYS A 98 -2.17 -10.54 12.03
N ILE A 99 -1.09 -10.77 11.29
CA ILE A 99 -0.60 -12.11 10.91
C ILE A 99 0.83 -12.30 11.37
N LYS A 100 1.19 -13.51 11.81
CA LYS A 100 2.50 -13.78 12.45
C LYS A 100 3.42 -14.65 11.61
N GLY A 101 2.87 -15.47 10.72
CA GLY A 101 3.63 -16.37 9.85
C GLY A 101 3.44 -16.09 8.36
N THR A 102 4.44 -16.46 7.56
CA THR A 102 4.31 -16.48 6.10
C THR A 102 3.27 -17.49 5.63
N THR A 103 3.04 -18.57 6.39
CA THR A 103 1.98 -19.55 6.10
C THR A 103 0.58 -18.91 6.12
N GLU A 104 0.33 -17.95 7.01
CA GLU A 104 -0.93 -17.22 7.05
C GLU A 104 -1.08 -16.33 5.80
N ILE A 105 0.01 -15.76 5.28
CA ILE A 105 0.01 -15.02 4.01
C ILE A 105 -0.38 -15.96 2.86
N ASP A 106 0.24 -17.14 2.80
CA ASP A 106 -0.06 -18.12 1.75
C ASP A 106 -1.52 -18.57 1.78
N GLU A 107 -2.08 -18.77 2.98
CA GLU A 107 -3.49 -19.09 3.15
C GLU A 107 -4.39 -17.96 2.68
N ILE A 108 -4.10 -16.71 3.05
CA ILE A 108 -4.84 -15.54 2.58
C ILE A 108 -4.82 -15.49 1.05
N ILE A 109 -3.65 -15.57 0.43
CA ILE A 109 -3.50 -15.52 -1.03
C ILE A 109 -4.25 -16.68 -1.71
N LYS A 110 -4.36 -17.85 -1.08
CA LYS A 110 -5.07 -18.99 -1.67
C LYS A 110 -6.59 -18.77 -1.81
N TYR A 111 -7.19 -17.92 -0.97
CA TYR A 111 -8.63 -17.68 -0.96
C TYR A 111 -9.07 -16.41 -1.70
N TYR A 112 -8.14 -15.71 -2.35
CA TYR A 112 -8.38 -14.55 -3.23
C TYR A 112 -7.77 -14.80 -4.61
#